data_AF-Q8W579-F1
#
_entry.id   AF-Q8W579-F1
#
_cell.length_a   1.000
_cell.length_b   1.000
_cell.length_c   1.000
_cell.angle_alpha   90.00
_cell.angle_beta   90.00
_cell.angle_gamma   90.00
#
_symmetry.space_group_name_H-M   'P 1'
#
loop_
_entity.id
_entity.type
_entity.pdbx_description
1 polymer ?
#
loop_
_entity_poly.entity_id
_entity_poly.type
_entity_poly.pdbx_seq_one_letter_code
_entity_poly.pdbx_strand_id
1 'polypeptide(L)'
;MKLMISSGLDADDCFFPLAFPLTKEVSTDSWRWFLTNIREKVTQRKDVCLVSSPHPDIVAVINEPGSLWQEPWVYHRFCLDCFCLQFHDIFGDYNLVSLVKQAGSTSQKEEFDSYIKDIKKKDSEARKWLAQFPQNQWALAHDQWSEIWSHDDRNRRFEGNL
;
A
#
# COMPACT_ATOMS: atom_id res chain seq x y z
N MET A 1 -19.21 15.67 4.92
CA MET A 1 -19.42 14.35 4.28
C MET A 1 -18.11 13.96 3.64
N LYS A 2 -17.65 12.73 3.90
CA LYS A 2 -16.42 12.16 3.38
C LYS A 2 -16.74 10.87 2.63
N LEU A 3 -15.96 10.58 1.61
CA LEU A 3 -16.11 9.41 0.75
C LEU A 3 -14.92 8.48 0.98
N MET A 4 -15.19 7.20 1.18
CA MET A 4 -14.17 6.14 1.14
C MET A 4 -14.47 5.28 -0.08
N ILE A 5 -13.45 4.76 -0.75
CA ILE A 5 -13.60 3.96 -1.96
C ILE A 5 -12.74 2.71 -1.83
N SER A 6 -13.26 1.60 -2.33
CA SER A 6 -12.48 0.40 -2.63
C SER A 6 -12.72 0.04 -4.09
N SER A 7 -11.65 -0.37 -4.77
CA SER A 7 -11.71 -0.85 -6.15
C SER A 7 -10.94 -2.15 -6.26
N GLY A 8 -11.32 -2.97 -7.23
CA GLY A 8 -10.58 -4.15 -7.66
C GLY A 8 -9.97 -3.90 -9.02
N LEU A 9 -8.95 -4.70 -9.37
CA LEU A 9 -8.50 -4.88 -10.75
C LEU A 9 -9.00 -6.21 -11.27
N ASP A 10 -9.49 -6.20 -12.50
CA ASP A 10 -9.84 -7.40 -13.24
C ASP A 10 -8.62 -7.96 -14.02
N ALA A 11 -8.89 -8.93 -14.90
CA ALA A 11 -7.87 -9.62 -15.69
C ALA A 11 -7.17 -8.73 -16.71
N ASP A 12 -7.84 -7.65 -17.09
CA ASP A 12 -7.45 -6.72 -18.14
C ASP A 12 -6.82 -5.46 -17.55
N ASP A 13 -6.38 -5.52 -16.28
CA ASP A 13 -5.82 -4.41 -15.52
C ASP A 13 -6.76 -3.19 -15.44
N CYS A 14 -8.08 -3.42 -15.55
CA CYS A 14 -9.08 -2.36 -15.46
C CYS A 14 -9.60 -2.21 -14.02
N PHE A 15 -9.59 -0.97 -13.52
CA PHE A 15 -10.18 -0.67 -12.22
C PHE A 15 -11.70 -0.67 -12.28
N PHE A 16 -12.32 -1.33 -11.30
CA PHE A 16 -13.76 -1.25 -11.08
C PHE A 16 -14.09 -1.03 -9.60
N PRO A 17 -15.10 -0.21 -9.28
CA PRO A 17 -15.47 0.06 -7.89
C PRO A 17 -16.11 -1.17 -7.24
N LEU A 18 -15.69 -1.48 -6.01
CA LEU A 18 -16.26 -2.55 -5.19
C LEU A 18 -17.28 -2.02 -4.17
N ALA A 19 -16.93 -0.92 -3.50
CA ALA A 19 -17.80 -0.24 -2.54
C ALA A 19 -17.32 1.19 -2.30
N PHE A 20 -18.26 2.08 -1.96
CA PHE A 20 -18.01 3.51 -1.83
C PHE A 20 -18.87 4.16 -0.71
N PRO A 21 -18.66 3.82 0.57
CA PRO A 21 -19.51 4.35 1.63
C PRO A 21 -19.33 5.86 1.81
N LEU A 22 -20.46 6.54 2.04
CA LEU A 22 -20.52 7.93 2.45
C LEU A 22 -20.61 7.99 3.97
N THR A 23 -19.65 8.68 4.59
CA THR A 23 -19.60 8.86 6.04
C THR A 23 -19.60 10.34 6.40
N LYS A 24 -20.06 10.70 7.60
CA LYS A 24 -19.95 12.07 8.10
C LYS A 24 -18.49 12.41 8.41
N GLU A 25 -17.76 11.43 8.93
CA GLU A 25 -16.36 11.51 9.33
C GLU A 25 -15.62 10.20 9.02
N VAL A 26 -14.33 10.33 8.72
CA VAL A 26 -13.43 9.19 8.51
C VAL A 26 -12.58 9.09 9.76
N SER A 27 -12.66 7.93 10.41
CA SER A 27 -11.99 7.56 11.66
C SER A 27 -11.54 6.10 11.59
N THR A 28 -10.70 5.65 12.54
CA THR A 28 -10.35 4.24 12.72
C THR A 28 -11.60 3.33 12.74
N ASP A 29 -12.68 3.70 13.45
CA ASP A 29 -13.89 2.87 13.51
C ASP A 29 -14.61 2.76 12.16
N SER A 30 -14.65 3.85 11.38
CA SER A 30 -15.23 3.81 10.04
C SER A 30 -14.42 2.91 9.08
N TRP A 31 -13.08 2.93 9.20
CA TRP A 31 -12.20 2.01 8.46
C TRP A 31 -12.39 0.57 8.89
N ARG A 32 -12.52 0.32 10.20
CA ARG A 32 -12.80 -1.03 10.72
C ARG A 32 -14.08 -1.58 10.16
N TRP A 33 -15.17 -0.81 10.25
CA TRP A 33 -16.44 -1.22 9.66
C TRP A 33 -16.32 -1.47 8.16
N PHE A 34 -15.65 -0.59 7.42
CA PHE A 34 -15.53 -0.71 5.98
C PHE A 34 -14.72 -1.93 5.56
N LEU A 35 -13.51 -2.10 6.10
CA LEU A 35 -12.63 -3.22 5.78
C LEU A 35 -13.22 -4.55 6.23
N THR A 36 -13.92 -4.62 7.37
CA THR A 36 -14.66 -5.84 7.75
C THR A 36 -15.72 -6.20 6.71
N ASN A 37 -16.49 -5.24 6.20
CA ASN A 37 -17.48 -5.50 5.16
C ASN A 37 -16.85 -5.93 3.84
N ILE A 38 -15.72 -5.34 3.42
CA ILE A 38 -14.98 -5.80 2.23
C ILE A 38 -14.53 -7.26 2.42
N ARG A 39 -13.96 -7.60 3.57
CA ARG A 39 -13.47 -8.96 3.84
C ARG A 39 -14.60 -9.98 3.81
N GLU A 40 -15.72 -9.67 4.46
CA GLU A 40 -16.84 -10.59 4.58
C GLU A 40 -17.65 -10.74 3.29
N LYS A 41 -17.84 -9.66 2.53
CA LYS A 41 -18.78 -9.63 1.41
C LYS A 41 -18.10 -9.72 0.05
N VAL A 42 -16.85 -9.30 -0.07
CA VAL A 42 -16.15 -9.16 -1.36
C VAL A 42 -14.99 -10.15 -1.46
N THR A 43 -14.17 -10.30 -0.43
CA THR A 43 -12.89 -11.03 -0.51
C THR A 43 -12.79 -12.16 0.52
N GLN A 44 -13.56 -13.24 0.37
CA GLN A 44 -13.51 -14.40 1.30
C GLN A 44 -12.32 -15.35 1.04
N ARG A 45 -11.52 -15.10 0.01
CA ARG A 45 -10.40 -15.96 -0.39
C ARG A 45 -9.08 -15.55 0.29
N LYS A 46 -8.15 -16.51 0.34
CA LYS A 46 -6.72 -16.26 0.57
C LYS A 46 -6.08 -15.69 -0.69
N ASP A 47 -4.84 -15.24 -0.55
CA ASP A 47 -3.99 -14.78 -1.66
C ASP A 47 -4.62 -13.60 -2.41
N VAL A 48 -5.01 -12.60 -1.62
CA VAL A 48 -5.46 -11.30 -2.08
C VAL A 48 -4.38 -10.28 -1.73
N CYS A 49 -4.10 -9.34 -2.62
CA CYS A 49 -3.24 -8.20 -2.33
C CYS A 49 -4.10 -6.98 -2.02
N LEU A 50 -3.98 -6.42 -0.81
CA LEU A 50 -4.59 -5.16 -0.42
C LEU A 50 -3.56 -4.05 -0.61
N VAL A 51 -3.81 -3.12 -1.52
CA VAL A 51 -3.04 -1.88 -1.65
C VAL A 51 -3.82 -0.73 -1.02
N SER A 52 -3.24 -0.08 -0.01
CA SER A 52 -3.87 1.01 0.73
C SER A 52 -2.97 2.22 0.92
N SER A 53 -3.53 3.35 1.32
CA SER A 53 -2.74 4.47 1.86
C SER A 53 -2.01 4.07 3.16
N PRO A 54 -0.83 4.64 3.47
CA PRO A 54 -0.13 4.47 4.76
C PRO A 54 -0.75 5.27 5.91
N HIS A 55 -2.00 5.72 5.77
CA HIS A 55 -2.70 6.51 6.79
C HIS A 55 -2.81 5.72 8.12
N PRO A 56 -2.50 6.34 9.28
CA PRO A 56 -2.46 5.65 10.57
C PRO A 56 -3.74 4.90 10.93
N ASP A 57 -4.92 5.49 10.69
CA ASP A 57 -6.21 4.83 10.96
C ASP A 57 -6.40 3.52 10.17
N ILE A 58 -5.93 3.48 8.91
CA ILE A 58 -6.04 2.29 8.05
C ILE A 58 -5.06 1.22 8.54
N VAL A 59 -3.81 1.62 8.77
CA VAL A 59 -2.76 0.74 9.26
C VAL A 59 -3.13 0.14 10.61
N ALA A 60 -3.75 0.92 11.49
CA ALA A 60 -4.24 0.45 12.78
C ALA A 60 -5.23 -0.72 12.60
N VAL A 61 -6.25 -0.55 11.77
CA VAL A 61 -7.26 -1.59 11.50
C VAL A 61 -6.65 -2.82 10.84
N ILE A 62 -5.74 -2.64 9.88
CA ILE A 62 -5.07 -3.74 9.20
C ILE A 62 -4.23 -4.57 10.19
N ASN A 63 -3.62 -3.93 11.18
CA ASN A 63 -2.80 -4.58 12.21
C ASN A 63 -3.59 -5.09 13.42
N GLU A 64 -4.92 -4.93 13.45
CA GLU A 64 -5.72 -5.42 14.56
C GLU A 64 -5.64 -6.95 14.71
N PRO A 65 -5.59 -7.47 15.94
CA PRO A 65 -5.65 -8.91 16.18
C PRO A 65 -6.90 -9.53 15.53
N GLY A 66 -6.68 -10.46 14.60
CA GLY A 66 -7.76 -11.14 13.90
C GLY A 66 -8.36 -10.40 12.70
N SER A 67 -7.76 -9.28 12.25
CA SER A 67 -8.25 -8.49 11.09
C SER A 67 -8.37 -9.28 9.78
N LEU A 68 -7.67 -10.42 9.64
CA LEU A 68 -7.52 -11.22 8.43
C LEU A 68 -6.92 -10.45 7.23
N TRP A 69 -6.42 -9.23 7.45
CA TRP A 69 -5.78 -8.35 6.47
C TRP A 69 -4.26 -8.48 6.44
N GLN A 70 -3.72 -9.48 7.14
CA GLN A 70 -2.30 -9.81 7.23
C GLN A 70 -2.01 -11.17 6.61
N GLU A 71 -0.73 -11.42 6.33
CA GLU A 71 -0.26 -12.72 5.87
C GLU A 71 -0.56 -13.82 6.90
N PRO A 72 -0.90 -15.05 6.49
CA PRO A 72 -0.89 -15.58 5.11
C PRO A 72 -2.21 -15.35 4.35
N TRP A 73 -3.13 -14.54 4.86
CA TRP A 73 -4.46 -14.38 4.26
C TRP A 73 -4.48 -13.32 3.18
N VAL A 74 -3.82 -12.19 3.45
CA VAL A 74 -3.73 -11.03 2.56
C VAL A 74 -2.29 -10.52 2.57
N TYR A 75 -1.79 -10.16 1.40
CA TYR A 75 -0.54 -9.42 1.25
C TYR A 75 -0.87 -7.93 1.29
N HIS A 76 -0.47 -7.23 2.34
CA HIS A 76 -0.72 -5.80 2.47
C HIS A 76 0.44 -4.98 1.90
N ARG A 77 0.13 -4.04 1.00
CA ARG A 77 1.06 -3.11 0.39
C ARG A 77 0.54 -1.68 0.51
N PHE A 78 1.46 -0.72 0.52
CA PHE A 78 1.13 0.69 0.40
C PHE A 78 1.03 1.07 -1.07
N CYS A 79 0.03 1.88 -1.40
CA CYS A 79 0.01 2.58 -2.69
C CYS A 79 1.23 3.49 -2.75
N LEU A 80 2.10 3.28 -3.73
CA LEU A 80 3.35 4.01 -3.84
C LEU A 80 3.13 5.52 -4.02
N ASP A 81 2.11 5.92 -4.77
CA ASP A 81 1.79 7.34 -4.93
C ASP A 81 1.28 7.96 -3.62
N CYS A 82 0.40 7.27 -2.87
CA CYS A 82 -0.03 7.73 -1.54
C CYS A 82 1.14 7.78 -0.55
N PHE A 83 2.06 6.82 -0.63
CA PHE A 83 3.29 6.78 0.18
C PHE A 83 4.21 7.96 -0.13
N CYS A 84 4.41 8.27 -1.41
CA CYS A 84 5.16 9.45 -1.86
C CYS A 84 4.50 10.77 -1.44
N LEU A 85 3.17 10.85 -1.43
CA LEU A 85 2.44 12.02 -0.93
C LEU A 85 2.66 12.23 0.57
N GLN A 86 2.51 11.18 1.39
CA GLN A 86 2.79 11.27 2.82
C GLN A 86 4.26 11.65 3.09
N PHE A 87 5.20 11.08 2.33
CA PHE A 87 6.60 11.45 2.41
C PHE A 87 6.81 12.93 2.06
N HIS A 88 6.16 13.43 1.00
CA HIS A 88 6.22 14.83 0.60
C HIS A 88 5.68 15.77 1.68
N ASP A 89 4.57 15.42 2.34
CA ASP A 89 3.99 16.23 3.42
C ASP A 89 4.95 16.42 4.61
N ILE A 90 5.88 15.48 4.81
CA ILE A 90 6.85 15.52 5.91
C ILE A 90 8.13 16.24 5.51
N PHE A 91 8.66 15.97 4.31
CA PHE A 91 10.00 16.44 3.90
C PHE A 91 9.98 17.59 2.89
N GLY A 92 8.89 17.79 2.14
CA GLY A 92 8.73 18.88 1.17
C GLY A 92 9.68 18.87 -0.04
N ASP A 93 10.59 17.89 -0.16
CA ASP A 93 11.63 17.87 -1.19
C ASP A 93 11.26 16.93 -2.36
N TYR A 94 10.92 17.51 -3.51
CA TYR A 94 10.56 16.77 -4.73
C TYR A 94 11.65 15.83 -5.26
N ASN A 95 12.93 16.16 -5.07
CA ASN A 95 14.02 15.29 -5.48
C ASN A 95 14.11 14.07 -4.55
N LEU A 96 13.88 14.24 -3.24
CA LEU A 96 13.76 13.09 -2.33
C LEU A 96 12.54 12.23 -2.67
N VAL A 97 11.38 12.85 -2.95
CA VAL A 97 10.18 12.14 -3.39
C VAL A 97 10.45 11.34 -4.68
N SER A 98 11.16 11.92 -5.65
CA SER A 98 11.56 11.23 -6.88
C SER A 98 12.41 10.00 -6.59
N LEU A 99 13.41 10.10 -5.71
CA LEU A 99 14.23 8.96 -5.29
C LEU A 99 13.40 7.88 -4.60
N VAL A 100 12.45 8.25 -3.74
CA VAL A 100 11.53 7.30 -3.09
C VAL A 100 10.66 6.59 -4.12
N LYS A 101 10.11 7.32 -5.10
CA LYS A 101 9.31 6.73 -6.19
C LYS A 101 10.14 5.78 -7.04
N GLN A 102 11.39 6.14 -7.37
CA GLN A 102 12.30 5.25 -8.11
C GLN A 102 12.66 3.99 -7.30
N ALA A 103 12.96 4.14 -6.01
CA ALA A 103 13.18 3.01 -5.11
C ALA A 103 11.95 2.11 -5.03
N GLY A 104 10.75 2.68 -4.86
CA GLY A 104 9.51 1.92 -4.76
C GLY A 104 9.16 1.12 -6.03
N SER A 105 9.48 1.68 -7.21
CA SER A 105 9.09 1.10 -8.50
C SER A 105 10.09 0.12 -9.11
N THR A 106 11.38 0.15 -8.71
CA THR A 106 12.35 -0.77 -9.30
C THR A 106 12.15 -2.21 -8.81
N SER A 107 12.31 -3.18 -9.72
CA SER A 107 12.33 -4.61 -9.40
C SER A 107 13.74 -5.12 -9.05
N GLN A 108 14.79 -4.32 -9.27
CA GLN A 108 16.18 -4.69 -9.04
C GLN A 108 16.63 -4.28 -7.63
N LYS A 109 17.09 -5.25 -6.83
CA LYS A 109 17.54 -5.01 -5.45
C LYS A 109 18.75 -4.08 -5.38
N GLU A 110 19.65 -4.20 -6.35
CA GLU A 110 20.85 -3.36 -6.45
C GLU A 110 20.51 -1.89 -6.73
N GLU A 111 19.53 -1.63 -7.61
CA GLU A 111 19.04 -0.27 -7.88
C GLU A 111 18.31 0.30 -6.67
N PHE A 112 17.45 -0.49 -6.03
CA PHE A 112 16.78 -0.11 -4.79
C PHE A 112 17.80 0.33 -3.72
N ASP A 113 18.83 -0.50 -3.47
CA ASP A 113 19.88 -0.20 -2.51
C ASP A 113 20.66 1.07 -2.88
N SER A 114 20.87 1.33 -4.16
CA SER A 114 21.48 2.56 -4.65
C SER A 114 20.63 3.78 -4.30
N TYR A 115 19.33 3.77 -4.62
CA TYR A 115 18.43 4.87 -4.30
C TYR A 115 18.34 5.11 -2.78
N ILE A 116 18.29 4.05 -1.99
CA ILE A 116 18.30 4.14 -0.53
C ILE A 116 19.59 4.79 0.01
N LYS A 117 20.75 4.50 -0.60
CA LYS A 117 22.03 5.15 -0.26
C LYS A 117 22.01 6.63 -0.64
N ASP A 118 21.48 6.98 -1.81
CA ASP A 118 21.38 8.37 -2.27
C ASP A 118 20.43 9.20 -1.38
N ILE A 119 19.28 8.65 -1.00
CA ILE A 119 18.36 9.25 -0.02
C ILE A 119 19.11 9.50 1.29
N LYS A 120 19.80 8.50 1.84
CA LYS A 120 20.55 8.64 3.10
C LYS A 120 21.64 9.71 3.03
N LYS A 121 22.35 9.79 1.90
CA LYS A 121 23.40 10.78 1.66
C LYS A 121 22.82 12.19 1.63
N LYS A 122 21.62 12.35 1.07
CA LYS A 122 20.95 13.64 0.95
C LYS A 122 20.26 14.06 2.25
N ASP A 123 19.58 13.13 2.91
CA ASP A 123 18.87 13.34 4.16
C ASP A 123 18.80 12.04 4.99
N SER A 124 19.51 12.02 6.12
CA SER A 124 19.53 10.85 7.00
C SER A 124 18.22 10.63 7.76
N GLU A 125 17.46 11.69 8.04
CA GLU A 125 16.16 11.58 8.71
C GLU A 125 15.11 11.03 7.76
N ALA A 126 15.14 11.41 6.47
CA ALA A 126 14.34 10.77 5.43
C ALA A 126 14.58 9.26 5.36
N ARG A 127 15.85 8.83 5.41
CA ARG A 127 16.18 7.40 5.43
C ARG A 127 15.67 6.70 6.70
N LYS A 128 15.76 7.33 7.87
CA LYS A 128 15.24 6.78 9.13
C LYS A 128 13.72 6.68 9.08
N TRP A 129 13.04 7.67 8.51
CA TRP A 129 11.61 7.66 8.35
C TRP A 129 11.15 6.47 7.50
N LEU A 130 11.79 6.24 6.36
CA LEU A 130 11.53 5.08 5.49
C LEU A 130 11.79 3.75 6.19
N ALA A 131 12.75 3.70 7.13
CA ALA A 131 13.08 2.48 7.88
C ALA A 131 11.96 1.99 8.80
N GLN A 132 10.98 2.85 9.12
CA GLN A 132 9.82 2.49 9.94
C GLN A 132 8.84 1.57 9.20
N PHE A 133 8.91 1.53 7.86
CA PHE A 133 8.03 0.73 7.02
C PHE A 133 8.80 -0.48 6.47
N PRO A 134 8.27 -1.70 6.64
CA PRO A 134 8.81 -2.89 5.98
C PRO A 134 8.96 -2.67 4.46
N GLN A 135 10.13 -2.99 3.91
CA GLN A 135 10.44 -2.73 2.50
C GLN A 135 9.49 -3.48 1.56
N ASN A 136 9.09 -4.69 1.90
CA ASN A 136 8.12 -5.48 1.15
C ASN A 136 6.74 -4.82 1.05
N GLN A 137 6.41 -3.83 1.89
CA GLN A 137 5.13 -3.13 1.82
C GLN A 137 5.11 -1.99 0.80
N TRP A 138 6.26 -1.45 0.37
CA TRP A 138 6.27 -0.27 -0.51
C TRP A 138 7.28 -0.35 -1.67
N ALA A 139 8.20 -1.31 -1.65
CA ALA A 139 9.24 -1.48 -2.66
C ALA A 139 9.07 -2.79 -3.44
N LEU A 140 8.91 -2.68 -4.76
CA LEU A 140 8.70 -3.80 -5.65
C LEU A 140 9.84 -4.82 -5.59
N ALA A 141 11.10 -4.38 -5.53
CA ALA A 141 12.28 -5.25 -5.39
C ALA A 141 12.28 -6.17 -4.16
N HIS A 142 11.43 -5.88 -3.16
CA HIS A 142 11.29 -6.68 -1.94
C HIS A 142 9.90 -7.32 -1.81
N ASP A 143 9.03 -7.13 -2.79
CA ASP A 143 7.67 -7.65 -2.75
C ASP A 143 7.60 -9.10 -3.25
N GLN A 144 7.51 -10.05 -2.32
CA GLN A 144 7.35 -11.47 -2.61
C GLN A 144 6.04 -11.79 -3.36
N TRP A 145 4.99 -10.97 -3.23
CA TRP A 145 3.76 -11.13 -4.00
C TRP A 145 4.04 -10.96 -5.50
N SER A 146 4.88 -9.99 -5.87
CA SER A 146 5.24 -9.77 -7.27
C SER A 146 6.00 -10.96 -7.87
N GLU A 147 6.83 -11.64 -7.08
CA GLU A 147 7.56 -12.84 -7.49
C GLU A 147 6.59 -14.02 -7.71
N ILE A 148 5.68 -14.27 -6.76
CA ILE A 148 4.72 -15.41 -6.80
C ILE A 148 3.78 -15.33 -8.02
N TRP A 149 3.37 -14.13 -8.43
CA TRP A 149 2.35 -13.93 -9.47
C TRP A 149 2.91 -13.38 -10.79
N SER A 150 4.23 -13.24 -10.91
CA SER A 150 4.90 -12.95 -12.20
C SER A 150 4.89 -14.14 -13.17
N HIS A 151 4.54 -15.34 -12.69
CA HIS A 151 4.57 -16.59 -13.46
C HIS A 151 3.18 -17.16 -13.83
N ASP A 152 2.08 -16.70 -13.23
CA ASP A 152 0.74 -17.24 -13.49
C ASP A 152 -0.35 -16.24 -13.04
N ASP A 153 -1.24 -15.82 -13.96
CA ASP A 153 -2.47 -15.02 -13.75
C ASP A 153 -2.42 -13.64 -13.04
N ARG A 154 -2.46 -12.57 -13.85
CA ARG A 154 -2.51 -11.12 -13.51
C ARG A 154 -3.83 -10.60 -12.89
N ASN A 155 -4.64 -11.46 -12.27
CA ASN A 155 -6.09 -11.23 -12.16
C ASN A 155 -6.59 -10.70 -10.79
N ARG A 156 -5.75 -10.17 -9.88
CA ARG A 156 -6.12 -9.98 -8.45
C ARG A 156 -5.41 -8.85 -7.68
N ARG A 157 -5.11 -7.73 -8.30
CA ARG A 157 -4.55 -6.56 -7.58
C ARG A 157 -5.73 -5.70 -7.06
N PHE A 158 -5.85 -5.47 -5.76
CA PHE A 158 -6.83 -4.51 -5.24
C PHE A 158 -6.09 -3.21 -4.95
N GLU A 159 -6.32 -2.17 -5.74
CA GLU A 159 -5.89 -0.83 -5.36
C GLU A 159 -7.08 -0.02 -4.85
N GLY A 160 -7.06 0.28 -3.56
CA GLY A 160 -7.80 1.42 -3.04
C GLY A 160 -6.99 2.67 -3.35
N ASN A 161 -7.44 3.46 -4.31
CA ASN A 161 -7.07 4.87 -4.34
C ASN A 161 -7.71 5.53 -3.10
N LEU A 162 -6.88 5.77 -2.08
CA LEU A 162 -7.23 6.41 -0.81
C LEU A 162 -6.37 7.64 -0.57
#